data_AF-A0ABD1BJK5-F1
#
_entry.id   AF-A0ABD1BJK5-F1
#
_cell.length_a   1.000
_cell.length_b   1.000
_cell.length_c   1.000
_cell.angle_alpha   90.00
_cell.angle_beta   90.00
_cell.angle_gamma   90.00
#
_symmetry.space_group_name_H-M   'P 1'
#
loop_
_entity.id
_entity.type
_entity.pdbx_description
1 polymer ?
#
loop_
_entity_poly.entity_id
_entity_poly.type
_entity_poly.pdbx_seq_one_letter_code
_entity_poly.pdbx_strand_id
1 'polypeptide(L)'
;MSGVSLAVGPRTDVDKTSTSSSGEKGRRSAMTAAGGGALMGSLRVIELQLVAFILVFSASGLVPLLDMLFPAFASVYIIALSRLAFPSHAVSTASPEVFRGSKLFRIYVVSGTVIGLFLPLAYVLGGFARGDDHAVRSATPHLFLLSCQILTENVISGLSLFSPPVRALVPLLYTVWRIFVIIDWFKDVWFNKSLPINATPNVVAWFWFGRYLAIANLGYFGVNLLCFLIPRFLPRAFDQYFRERDEILAKSEEDKPVQVPRSKPSEHKSD
;
A
#
# COMPACT_ATOMS: atom_id res chain seq x y z
N MET A 1 4.07 5.43 2.43
CA MET A 1 2.95 5.49 1.45
C MET A 1 2.26 4.14 1.37
N SER A 2 1.53 3.75 2.42
CA SER A 2 0.87 2.42 2.51
C SER A 2 -0.61 2.47 2.92
N GLY A 3 -1.23 3.64 2.76
CA GLY A 3 -2.65 3.85 3.09
C GLY A 3 -3.35 4.79 2.12
N VAL A 4 -2.71 5.17 1.01
CA VAL A 4 -3.28 6.14 0.05
C VAL A 4 -4.24 5.44 -0.92
N SER A 5 -3.95 4.21 -1.35
CA SER A 5 -4.83 3.46 -2.25
C SER A 5 -6.15 3.01 -1.61
N LEU A 6 -6.29 3.08 -0.28
CA LEU A 6 -7.51 2.72 0.45
C LEU A 6 -8.36 3.94 0.89
N ALA A 7 -7.87 5.18 0.66
CA ALA A 7 -8.48 6.40 1.20
C ALA A 7 -9.21 7.26 0.15
N VAL A 8 -9.30 6.80 -1.10
CA VAL A 8 -10.02 7.52 -2.17
C VAL A 8 -11.01 6.55 -2.81
N GLY A 9 -12.22 6.52 -2.28
CA GLY A 9 -13.39 5.98 -2.95
C GLY A 9 -13.88 6.91 -4.07
N PRO A 10 -14.87 6.46 -4.86
CA PRO A 10 -15.38 7.24 -5.98
C PRO A 10 -16.05 8.50 -5.44
N ARG A 11 -15.60 9.67 -5.89
CA ARG A 11 -16.27 10.94 -5.60
C ARG A 11 -17.66 10.90 -6.24
N THR A 12 -18.70 10.89 -5.42
CA THR A 12 -20.03 11.33 -5.82
C THR A 12 -20.01 12.85 -5.82
N ASP A 13 -20.00 13.44 -7.02
CA ASP A 13 -20.23 14.87 -7.20
C ASP A 13 -21.64 15.20 -6.69
N VAL A 14 -21.71 15.84 -5.53
CA VAL A 14 -22.93 16.49 -5.04
C VAL A 14 -22.96 17.87 -5.68
N ASP A 15 -23.54 17.96 -6.87
CA ASP A 15 -23.82 19.25 -7.48
C ASP A 15 -25.13 19.80 -6.90
N LYS A 16 -25.02 20.88 -6.13
CA LYS A 16 -26.15 21.71 -5.73
C LYS A 16 -26.47 22.61 -6.93
N THR A 17 -27.56 22.33 -7.64
CA THR A 17 -28.19 23.37 -8.45
C THR A 17 -29.70 23.38 -8.23
N SER A 18 -30.14 24.53 -7.74
CA SER A 18 -31.52 25.02 -7.68
C SER A 18 -32.28 24.83 -8.99
N THR A 19 -33.49 24.32 -8.83
CA THR A 19 -34.54 24.05 -9.82
C THR A 19 -34.86 25.24 -10.74
N SER A 20 -34.88 25.03 -12.05
CA SER A 20 -36.00 25.47 -12.92
C SER A 20 -35.94 24.92 -14.36
N SER A 21 -37.11 24.48 -14.82
CA SER A 21 -37.59 24.32 -16.21
C SER A 21 -37.17 23.11 -17.09
N SER A 22 -38.11 22.15 -17.19
CA SER A 22 -38.79 21.65 -18.40
C SER A 22 -38.01 21.37 -19.70
N GLY A 23 -38.13 20.14 -20.22
CA GLY A 23 -38.25 19.89 -21.67
C GLY A 23 -37.47 18.70 -22.27
N GLU A 24 -38.23 17.70 -22.72
CA GLU A 24 -37.97 16.81 -23.88
C GLU A 24 -36.89 15.70 -23.89
N LYS A 25 -37.41 14.48 -23.69
CA LYS A 25 -37.22 13.24 -24.48
C LYS A 25 -36.26 13.28 -25.68
N GLY A 26 -35.24 12.41 -25.62
CA GLY A 26 -34.88 11.53 -26.74
C GLY A 26 -33.59 11.83 -27.50
N ARG A 27 -32.44 11.37 -26.99
CA ARG A 27 -31.36 10.85 -27.86
C ARG A 27 -30.48 9.84 -27.13
N ARG A 28 -30.65 8.58 -27.54
CA ARG A 28 -29.92 7.41 -27.11
C ARG A 28 -28.56 7.38 -27.82
N SER A 29 -27.53 6.97 -27.09
CA SER A 29 -26.27 6.39 -27.57
C SER A 29 -25.30 7.32 -28.30
N ALA A 30 -24.26 7.76 -27.58
CA ALA A 30 -22.86 7.87 -28.04
C ALA A 30 -22.06 8.88 -27.19
N MET A 31 -21.92 8.70 -25.87
CA MET A 31 -20.79 9.29 -25.12
C MET A 31 -20.68 8.70 -23.70
N THR A 32 -20.29 7.43 -23.58
CA THR A 32 -19.96 6.84 -22.26
C THR A 32 -18.68 6.01 -22.27
N ALA A 33 -17.74 6.33 -23.18
CA ALA A 33 -16.50 5.59 -23.35
C ALA A 33 -15.24 6.47 -23.40
N ALA A 34 -15.23 7.65 -22.75
CA ALA A 34 -14.07 8.55 -22.79
C ALA A 34 -13.53 9.01 -21.41
N GLY A 35 -14.14 8.59 -20.29
CA GLY A 35 -13.71 9.03 -18.95
C GLY A 35 -12.99 7.99 -18.09
N GLY A 36 -13.14 6.70 -18.38
CA GLY A 36 -12.61 5.61 -17.54
C GLY A 36 -11.16 5.18 -17.81
N GLY A 37 -10.58 5.59 -18.94
CA GLY A 37 -9.25 5.14 -19.37
C GLY A 37 -8.07 5.89 -18.77
N ALA A 38 -8.26 7.14 -18.31
CA ALA A 38 -7.15 8.00 -17.89
C ALA A 38 -6.58 7.64 -16.51
N LEU A 39 -7.42 7.24 -15.55
CA LEU A 39 -6.99 6.84 -14.21
C LEU A 39 -6.53 5.37 -14.16
N MET A 40 -7.14 4.51 -14.98
CA MET A 40 -6.72 3.11 -15.09
C MET A 40 -5.40 2.98 -15.87
N GLY A 41 -5.15 3.89 -16.82
CA GLY A 41 -3.87 4.04 -17.51
C GLY A 41 -2.76 4.59 -16.62
N SER A 42 -3.04 5.59 -15.77
CA SER A 42 -2.02 6.19 -14.91
C SER A 42 -1.48 5.22 -13.84
N LEU A 43 -2.33 4.36 -13.27
CA LEU A 43 -1.90 3.33 -12.32
C LEU A 43 -0.97 2.31 -12.98
N ARG A 44 -1.29 1.84 -14.19
CA ARG A 44 -0.40 0.96 -14.95
C ARG A 44 0.93 1.63 -15.28
N VAL A 45 0.92 2.92 -15.63
CA VAL A 45 2.15 3.68 -15.90
C VAL A 45 3.00 3.83 -14.64
N ILE A 46 2.40 4.09 -13.48
CA ILE A 46 3.12 4.15 -12.20
C ILE A 46 3.75 2.78 -11.87
N GLU A 47 3.01 1.68 -12.05
CA GLU A 47 3.53 0.33 -11.86
C GLU A 47 4.70 0.03 -12.79
N LEU A 48 4.57 0.37 -14.08
CA LEU A 48 5.65 0.25 -15.06
C LEU A 48 6.88 1.07 -14.67
N GLN A 49 6.69 2.30 -14.17
CA GLN A 49 7.78 3.15 -13.71
C GLN A 49 8.46 2.57 -12.47
N LEU A 50 7.69 2.02 -11.53
CA LEU A 50 8.22 1.34 -10.34
C LEU A 50 9.01 0.10 -10.74
N VAL A 51 8.52 -0.71 -11.68
CA VAL A 51 9.25 -1.87 -12.22
C VAL A 51 10.55 -1.44 -12.88
N ALA A 52 10.53 -0.38 -13.71
CA ALA A 52 11.74 0.16 -14.33
C ALA A 52 12.76 0.60 -13.26
N PHE A 53 12.29 1.29 -12.22
CA PHE A 53 13.14 1.75 -11.13
C PHE A 53 13.74 0.60 -10.31
N ILE A 54 12.94 -0.43 -10.00
CA ILE A 54 13.38 -1.67 -9.36
C ILE A 54 14.45 -2.37 -10.20
N LEU A 55 14.24 -2.48 -11.52
CA LEU A 55 15.18 -3.13 -12.43
C LEU A 55 16.50 -2.34 -12.52
N VAL A 56 16.43 -1.01 -12.65
CA VAL A 56 17.63 -0.15 -12.67
C VAL A 56 18.43 -0.31 -11.38
N PHE A 57 17.79 -0.25 -10.22
CA PHE A 57 18.49 -0.43 -8.94
C PHE A 57 19.04 -1.83 -8.72
N SER A 58 18.33 -2.85 -9.20
CA SER A 58 18.79 -4.24 -9.19
C SER A 58 20.03 -4.43 -10.08
N ALA A 59 20.00 -3.87 -11.29
CA ALA A 59 21.06 -4.00 -12.28
C ALA A 59 22.31 -3.18 -11.91
N SER A 60 22.15 -2.05 -11.21
CA SER A 60 23.25 -1.20 -10.77
C SER A 60 24.12 -1.82 -9.66
N GLY A 61 23.70 -2.93 -9.04
CA GLY A 61 24.47 -3.59 -7.95
C GLY A 61 24.57 -2.77 -6.66
N LEU A 62 23.75 -1.72 -6.53
CA LEU A 62 23.72 -0.82 -5.36
C LEU A 62 22.91 -1.38 -4.20
N VAL A 63 22.09 -2.41 -4.47
CA VAL A 63 21.20 -3.04 -3.49
C VAL A 63 21.84 -4.36 -3.01
N PRO A 64 21.99 -4.57 -1.70
CA PRO A 64 22.43 -5.85 -1.15
C PRO A 64 21.57 -7.02 -1.61
N LEU A 65 22.18 -8.20 -1.80
CA LEU A 65 21.47 -9.41 -2.26
C LEU A 65 20.29 -9.79 -1.36
N LEU A 66 20.43 -9.62 -0.03
CA LEU A 66 19.36 -9.90 0.92
C LEU A 66 18.15 -8.97 0.70
N ASP A 67 18.39 -7.70 0.43
CA ASP A 67 17.33 -6.73 0.15
C ASP A 67 16.64 -7.00 -1.18
N MET A 68 17.37 -7.51 -2.18
CA MET A 68 16.79 -7.96 -3.46
C MET A 68 15.95 -9.23 -3.33
N LEU A 69 16.37 -10.15 -2.46
CA LEU A 69 15.70 -11.44 -2.26
C LEU A 69 14.47 -11.31 -1.34
N PHE A 70 14.47 -10.33 -0.44
CA PHE A 70 13.37 -10.09 0.50
C PHE A 70 12.00 -9.92 -0.19
N PRO A 71 11.82 -9.08 -1.24
CA PRO A 71 10.55 -8.98 -1.97
C PRO A 71 10.02 -10.32 -2.47
N ALA A 72 10.90 -11.18 -3.01
CA ALA A 72 10.52 -12.50 -3.50
C ALA A 72 10.02 -13.40 -2.35
N PHE A 73 10.75 -13.44 -1.23
CA PHE A 73 10.31 -14.18 -0.04
C PHE A 73 9.02 -13.62 0.55
N ALA A 74 8.88 -12.29 0.62
CA ALA A 74 7.67 -11.63 1.10
C ALA A 74 6.47 -11.99 0.21
N SER A 75 6.62 -11.99 -1.12
CA SER A 75 5.56 -12.41 -2.04
C SER A 75 5.15 -13.87 -1.82
N VAL A 76 6.11 -14.79 -1.71
CA VAL A 76 5.82 -16.22 -1.44
C VAL A 76 5.09 -16.38 -0.12
N TYR A 77 5.56 -15.73 0.94
CA TYR A 77 4.95 -15.77 2.27
C TYR A 77 3.52 -15.21 2.27
N ILE A 78 3.29 -14.09 1.58
CA ILE A 78 1.97 -13.47 1.44
C ILE A 78 1.00 -14.38 0.67
N ILE A 79 1.45 -15.05 -0.39
CA ILE A 79 0.65 -16.03 -1.13
C ILE A 79 0.32 -17.24 -0.26
N ALA A 80 1.29 -17.73 0.53
CA ALA A 80 1.05 -18.83 1.46
C ALA A 80 -0.01 -18.44 2.51
N LEU A 81 0.11 -17.24 3.11
CA LEU A 81 -0.87 -16.73 4.08
C LEU A 81 -2.26 -16.56 3.47
N SER A 82 -2.36 -16.07 2.21
CA SER A 82 -3.65 -15.88 1.55
C SER A 82 -4.36 -17.19 1.25
N ARG A 83 -3.64 -18.32 1.19
CA ARG A 83 -4.22 -19.65 0.93
C ARG A 83 -4.45 -20.46 2.20
N LEU A 84 -3.56 -20.36 3.17
CA LEU A 84 -3.56 -21.21 4.36
C LEU A 84 -4.26 -20.57 5.55
N ALA A 85 -4.05 -19.28 5.80
CA ALA A 85 -4.52 -18.62 7.03
C ALA A 85 -5.73 -17.71 6.78
N PHE A 86 -5.72 -16.96 5.68
CA PHE A 86 -6.76 -15.97 5.36
C PHE A 86 -7.30 -16.12 3.93
N PRO A 87 -7.96 -17.26 3.62
CA PRO A 87 -8.61 -17.45 2.32
C PRO A 87 -9.58 -16.30 2.01
N SER A 88 -9.56 -15.82 0.76
CA SER A 88 -10.50 -14.80 0.33
C SER A 88 -11.87 -15.41 0.11
N HIS A 89 -12.82 -15.05 0.98
CA HIS A 89 -14.23 -15.33 0.78
C HIS A 89 -14.78 -14.26 -0.15
N ALA A 90 -14.95 -14.60 -1.43
CA ALA A 90 -15.39 -13.69 -2.47
C ALA A 90 -16.88 -13.34 -2.32
N VAL A 91 -17.26 -12.63 -1.27
CA VAL A 91 -18.58 -12.01 -1.13
C VAL A 91 -18.43 -10.73 -0.30
N SER A 92 -18.22 -9.58 -0.96
CA SER A 92 -19.02 -8.38 -0.72
C SER A 92 -18.44 -7.16 -1.45
N THR A 93 -19.22 -6.70 -2.42
CA THR A 93 -19.22 -5.34 -2.97
C THR A 93 -19.57 -4.33 -1.87
N ALA A 94 -18.56 -3.73 -1.27
CA ALA A 94 -18.53 -2.34 -0.81
C ALA A 94 -17.31 -2.19 0.09
N SER A 95 -16.29 -1.45 -0.36
CA SER A 95 -15.32 -0.90 0.57
C SER A 95 -15.90 0.42 1.07
N PRO A 96 -16.44 0.50 2.31
CA PRO A 96 -16.71 1.80 2.89
C PRO A 96 -15.35 2.46 3.13
N GLU A 97 -15.15 3.67 2.62
CA GLU A 97 -13.95 4.47 2.86
C GLU A 97 -13.63 4.51 4.36
N VAL A 98 -12.61 3.74 4.77
CA VAL A 98 -12.36 3.45 6.19
C VAL A 98 -11.77 4.67 6.93
N PHE A 99 -11.40 5.73 6.21
CA PHE A 99 -10.85 6.94 6.81
C PHE A 99 -11.38 8.21 6.16
N ARG A 100 -12.32 8.87 6.85
CA ARG A 100 -12.62 10.29 6.65
C ARG A 100 -11.40 11.09 7.11
N GLY A 101 -10.44 11.28 6.21
CA GLY A 101 -9.12 11.82 6.53
C GLY A 101 -9.21 13.20 7.17
N SER A 102 -8.84 13.29 8.45
CA SER A 102 -8.62 14.58 9.11
C SER A 102 -7.50 15.34 8.40
N LYS A 103 -7.49 16.68 8.48
CA LYS A 103 -6.41 17.51 7.90
C LYS A 103 -5.02 17.04 8.38
N LEU A 104 -4.92 16.58 9.63
CA LEU A 104 -3.69 16.02 10.21
C LEU A 104 -3.26 14.72 9.53
N PHE A 105 -4.19 13.81 9.23
CA PHE A 105 -3.88 12.58 8.50
C PHE A 105 -3.37 12.87 7.09
N ARG A 106 -3.97 13.85 6.40
CA ARG A 106 -3.50 14.28 5.08
C ARG A 106 -2.08 14.86 5.14
N ILE A 107 -1.79 15.72 6.11
CA ILE A 107 -0.44 16.28 6.32
C ILE A 107 0.56 15.15 6.61
N TYR A 108 0.20 14.19 7.46
CA TYR A 108 1.02 13.02 7.78
C TYR A 108 1.36 12.15 6.55
N VAL A 109 0.37 11.94 5.67
CA VAL A 109 0.55 11.18 4.42
C VAL A 109 1.46 11.93 3.45
N VAL A 110 1.25 13.23 3.30
CA VAL A 110 2.09 14.08 2.44
C VAL A 110 3.52 14.14 2.97
N SER A 111 3.71 14.34 4.27
CA SER A 111 5.05 14.37 4.89
C SER A 111 5.77 13.04 4.72
N GLY A 112 5.08 11.91 4.84
CA GLY A 112 5.66 10.59 4.58
C GLY A 112 6.09 10.37 3.14
N THR A 113 5.37 10.95 2.20
CA THR A 113 5.72 10.90 0.77
C THR A 113 6.97 11.73 0.52
N VAL A 114 7.04 12.94 1.10
CA VAL A 114 8.21 13.82 0.96
C VAL A 114 9.45 13.22 1.62
N ILE A 115 9.34 12.82 2.89
CA ILE A 115 10.46 12.29 3.68
C ILE A 115 10.89 10.90 3.20
N GLY A 116 9.93 10.05 2.84
CA GLY A 116 10.17 8.65 2.52
C GLY A 116 10.52 8.39 1.05
N LEU A 117 10.07 9.22 0.11
CA LEU A 117 10.27 8.99 -1.33
C LEU A 117 11.05 10.13 -1.99
N PHE A 118 10.52 11.36 -1.96
CA PHE A 118 11.10 12.46 -2.74
C PHE A 118 12.47 12.90 -2.24
N LEU A 119 12.65 13.08 -0.93
CA LEU A 119 13.94 13.51 -0.38
C LEU A 119 15.03 12.43 -0.54
N PRO A 120 14.80 11.13 -0.27
CA PRO A 120 15.80 10.10 -0.52
C PRO A 120 16.10 9.94 -2.01
N LEU A 121 15.09 10.09 -2.89
CA LEU A 121 15.32 10.11 -4.34
C LEU A 121 16.21 11.27 -4.77
N ALA A 122 15.92 12.48 -4.29
CA ALA A 122 16.77 13.65 -4.54
C ALA A 122 18.18 13.47 -3.97
N TYR A 123 18.31 12.81 -2.82
CA TYR A 123 19.60 12.49 -2.22
C TYR A 123 20.43 11.53 -3.08
N VAL A 124 19.81 10.47 -3.61
CA VAL A 124 20.46 9.53 -4.54
C VAL A 124 20.86 10.22 -5.85
N LEU A 125 19.94 10.97 -6.47
CA LEU A 125 20.24 11.70 -7.72
C LEU A 125 21.31 12.77 -7.52
N GLY A 126 21.25 13.51 -6.42
CA GLY A 126 22.26 14.48 -6.05
C GLY A 126 23.60 13.85 -5.69
N GLY A 127 23.60 12.62 -5.17
CA GLY A 127 24.78 11.80 -4.93
C GLY A 127 25.44 11.39 -6.24
N PHE A 128 24.67 10.90 -7.22
CA PHE A 128 25.17 10.60 -8.57
C PHE A 128 25.77 11.85 -9.24
N ALA A 129 25.07 12.99 -9.19
CA ALA A 129 25.55 14.23 -9.79
C ALA A 129 26.84 14.77 -9.15
N ARG A 130 27.13 14.40 -7.90
CA ARG A 130 28.32 14.80 -7.14
C ARG A 130 29.42 13.74 -7.10
N GLY A 131 29.18 12.55 -7.64
CA GLY A 131 30.10 11.40 -7.52
C GLY A 131 30.22 10.85 -6.10
N ASP A 132 29.19 11.01 -5.27
CA ASP A 132 29.15 10.52 -3.89
C ASP A 132 28.55 9.11 -3.83
N ASP A 133 29.33 8.13 -4.26
CA ASP A 133 28.92 6.72 -4.34
C ASP A 133 28.42 6.17 -3.00
N HIS A 134 28.95 6.68 -1.90
CA HIS A 134 28.55 6.29 -0.56
C HIS A 134 27.13 6.75 -0.23
N ALA A 135 26.78 8.01 -0.54
CA ALA A 135 25.41 8.51 -0.37
C ALA A 135 24.41 7.72 -1.22
N VAL A 136 24.79 7.43 -2.47
CA VAL A 136 23.98 6.64 -3.41
C VAL A 136 23.75 5.23 -2.87
N ARG A 137 24.82 4.52 -2.52
CA ARG A 137 24.76 3.13 -2.08
C ARG A 137 23.95 2.94 -0.80
N SER A 138 23.99 3.91 0.11
CA SER A 138 23.34 3.75 1.41
C SER A 138 21.85 4.10 1.39
N ALA A 139 21.42 5.02 0.51
CA ALA A 139 20.01 5.38 0.38
C ALA A 139 19.23 4.56 -0.66
N THR A 140 19.92 3.95 -1.64
CA THR A 140 19.29 3.17 -2.72
C THR A 140 18.47 1.97 -2.23
N PRO A 141 18.94 1.13 -1.27
CA PRO A 141 18.17 -0.03 -0.80
C PRO A 141 16.82 0.36 -0.18
N HIS A 142 16.77 1.51 0.50
CA HIS A 142 15.52 2.05 1.05
C HIS A 142 14.50 2.38 -0.05
N LEU A 143 14.93 3.06 -1.11
CA LEU A 143 14.08 3.41 -2.26
C LEU A 143 13.66 2.18 -3.07
N PHE A 144 14.55 1.20 -3.21
CA PHE A 144 14.26 -0.09 -3.82
C PHE A 144 13.11 -0.80 -3.09
N LEU A 145 13.24 -0.98 -1.77
CA LEU A 145 12.21 -1.63 -0.96
C LEU A 145 10.89 -0.86 -0.94
N LEU A 146 10.93 0.47 -0.92
CA LEU A 146 9.73 1.29 -1.01
C LEU A 146 9.01 1.07 -2.35
N SER A 147 9.76 0.93 -3.44
CA SER A 147 9.19 0.69 -4.77
C SER A 147 8.59 -0.71 -4.88
N CYS A 148 9.29 -1.74 -4.39
CA CYS A 148 8.78 -3.10 -4.28
C CYS A 148 7.52 -3.16 -3.41
N GLN A 149 7.49 -2.42 -2.30
CA GLN A 149 6.32 -2.33 -1.43
C GLN A 149 5.12 -1.74 -2.19
N ILE A 150 5.27 -0.56 -2.81
CA ILE A 150 4.17 0.11 -3.52
C ILE A 150 3.66 -0.78 -4.67
N LEU A 151 4.57 -1.42 -5.41
CA LEU A 151 4.20 -2.36 -6.46
C LEU A 151 3.42 -3.56 -5.90
N THR A 152 3.90 -4.16 -4.81
CA THR A 152 3.24 -5.32 -4.19
C THR A 152 1.85 -4.94 -3.67
N GLU A 153 1.70 -3.78 -3.04
CA GLU A 153 0.40 -3.28 -2.56
C GLU A 153 -0.57 -3.01 -3.71
N ASN A 154 -0.09 -2.41 -4.80
CA ASN A 154 -0.93 -2.13 -5.97
C ASN A 154 -1.38 -3.42 -6.65
N VAL A 155 -0.48 -4.39 -6.85
CA VAL A 155 -0.81 -5.71 -7.42
C VAL A 155 -1.84 -6.44 -6.55
N ILE A 156 -1.63 -6.44 -5.22
CA ILE A 156 -2.53 -7.11 -4.27
C ILE A 156 -3.87 -6.40 -4.11
N SER A 157 -3.91 -5.09 -4.29
CA SER A 157 -5.16 -4.31 -4.25
C SER A 157 -5.94 -4.40 -5.56
N GLY A 158 -5.22 -4.49 -6.70
CA GLY A 158 -5.80 -4.68 -8.03
C GLY A 158 -6.34 -6.10 -8.24
N LEU A 159 -5.72 -7.09 -7.62
CA LEU A 159 -6.23 -8.46 -7.54
C LEU A 159 -7.18 -8.51 -6.32
N SER A 160 -8.49 -8.37 -6.52
CA SER A 160 -9.52 -8.49 -5.47
C SER A 160 -9.54 -9.83 -4.72
N LEU A 161 -8.59 -10.71 -5.00
CA LEU A 161 -8.36 -12.06 -4.48
C LEU A 161 -7.72 -12.10 -3.07
N PHE A 162 -7.25 -10.98 -2.54
CA PHE A 162 -6.57 -10.95 -1.23
C PHE A 162 -7.46 -10.39 -0.13
N SER A 163 -7.50 -11.06 1.02
CA SER A 163 -8.25 -10.66 2.20
C SER A 163 -7.63 -9.44 2.91
N PRO A 164 -8.42 -8.62 3.65
CA PRO A 164 -7.92 -7.43 4.34
C PRO A 164 -6.67 -7.64 5.22
N PRO A 165 -6.53 -8.73 6.00
CA PRO A 165 -5.34 -8.97 6.83
C PRO A 165 -4.09 -9.16 5.98
N VAL A 166 -4.20 -9.87 4.87
CA VAL A 166 -3.08 -10.09 3.94
C VAL A 166 -2.62 -8.77 3.33
N ARG A 167 -3.57 -7.91 2.92
CA ARG A 167 -3.26 -6.57 2.42
C ARG A 167 -2.56 -5.71 3.48
N ALA A 168 -2.92 -5.86 4.75
CA ALA A 168 -2.31 -5.12 5.84
C ALA A 168 -0.92 -5.63 6.23
N LEU A 169 -0.66 -6.93 6.04
CA LEU A 169 0.64 -7.54 6.33
C LEU A 169 1.74 -7.15 5.33
N VAL A 170 1.38 -6.85 4.08
CA VAL A 170 2.33 -6.40 3.06
C VAL A 170 3.11 -5.17 3.52
N PRO A 171 2.49 -4.01 3.79
CA PRO A 171 3.23 -2.85 4.26
C PRO A 171 3.92 -3.07 5.59
N LEU A 172 3.38 -3.95 6.45
CA LEU A 172 3.99 -4.29 7.73
C LEU A 172 5.34 -4.95 7.52
N LEU A 173 5.40 -6.04 6.75
CA LEU A 173 6.61 -6.78 6.46
C LEU A 173 7.67 -5.88 5.81
N TYR A 174 7.28 -5.12 4.79
CA TYR A 174 8.19 -4.19 4.13
C TYR A 174 8.66 -3.06 5.06
N THR A 175 7.82 -2.54 5.95
CA THR A 175 8.22 -1.51 6.91
C THR A 175 9.21 -2.06 7.93
N VAL A 176 8.97 -3.27 8.46
CA VAL A 176 9.89 -3.92 9.39
C VAL A 176 11.26 -4.11 8.76
N TRP A 177 11.33 -4.68 7.56
CA TRP A 177 12.60 -4.87 6.86
C TRP A 177 13.29 -3.54 6.53
N ARG A 178 12.52 -2.55 6.08
CA ARG A 178 13.02 -1.20 5.80
C ARG A 178 13.64 -0.53 7.02
N ILE A 179 13.15 -0.75 8.24
CA ILE A 179 13.77 -0.17 9.43
C ILE A 179 15.22 -0.63 9.58
N PHE A 180 15.53 -1.90 9.31
CA PHE A 180 16.91 -2.38 9.34
C PHE A 180 17.77 -1.67 8.29
N VAL A 181 17.27 -1.54 7.06
CA VAL A 181 17.95 -0.81 5.99
C VAL A 181 18.18 0.67 6.34
N ILE A 182 17.20 1.33 6.93
CA ILE A 182 17.34 2.74 7.37
C ILE A 182 18.34 2.85 8.52
N ILE A 183 18.37 1.89 9.45
CA ILE A 183 19.36 1.86 10.53
C ILE A 183 20.77 1.75 9.95
N ASP A 184 20.96 0.90 8.94
CA ASP A 184 22.28 0.76 8.29
C ASP A 184 22.65 2.02 7.51
N TRP A 185 21.70 2.65 6.81
CA TRP A 185 21.92 3.97 6.21
C TRP A 185 22.28 5.03 7.26
N PHE A 186 21.60 5.05 8.41
CA PHE A 186 21.89 5.96 9.51
C PHE A 186 23.31 5.74 10.03
N LYS A 187 23.69 4.50 10.34
CA LYS A 187 25.05 4.18 10.81
C LYS A 187 26.09 4.64 9.80
N ASP A 188 25.83 4.45 8.53
CA ASP A 188 26.74 4.76 7.46
C ASP A 188 27.03 6.27 7.32
N VAL A 189 25.99 7.12 7.36
CA VAL A 189 26.18 8.58 7.27
C VAL A 189 26.71 9.18 8.59
N TRP A 190 26.44 8.54 9.74
CA TRP A 190 26.86 9.05 11.04
C TRP A 190 28.25 8.60 11.47
N PHE A 191 28.64 7.35 11.18
CA PHE A 191 29.87 6.76 11.68
C PHE A 191 30.91 6.48 10.60
N ASN A 192 30.50 6.10 9.38
CA ASN A 192 31.46 5.74 8.32
C ASN A 192 31.89 6.93 7.47
N LYS A 193 31.12 8.01 7.48
CA LYS A 193 31.39 9.22 6.70
C LYS A 193 31.94 10.34 7.58
N SER A 194 33.16 10.79 7.28
CA SER A 194 33.80 11.96 7.91
C SER A 194 33.88 13.14 6.94
N LEU A 195 33.77 14.36 7.48
CA LEU A 195 34.03 15.57 6.71
C LEU A 195 35.53 15.72 6.42
N PRO A 196 35.93 16.07 5.19
CA PRO A 196 37.31 16.45 4.91
C PRO A 196 37.65 17.76 5.62
N ILE A 197 38.89 17.89 6.09
CA ILE A 197 39.36 19.00 6.95
C ILE A 197 39.22 20.37 6.25
N ASN A 198 39.29 20.41 4.92
CA ASN A 198 39.13 21.62 4.10
C ASN A 198 37.82 21.62 3.30
N ALA A 199 36.72 21.15 3.89
CA ALA A 199 35.42 21.07 3.21
C ALA A 199 34.87 22.46 2.87
N THR A 200 34.46 22.66 1.61
CA THR A 200 33.70 23.85 1.23
C THR A 200 32.30 23.84 1.88
N PRO A 201 31.66 25.01 2.07
CA PRO A 201 30.34 25.09 2.70
C PRO A 201 29.27 24.22 2.01
N ASN A 202 29.38 24.03 0.69
CA ASN A 202 28.47 23.16 -0.08
C ASN A 202 28.60 21.69 0.33
N VAL A 203 29.83 21.20 0.52
CA VAL A 203 30.13 19.83 0.95
C VAL A 203 29.64 19.61 2.38
N VAL A 204 29.83 20.60 3.25
CA VAL A 204 29.32 20.56 4.64
C VAL A 204 27.79 20.50 4.65
N ALA A 205 27.11 21.33 3.86
CA ALA A 205 25.66 21.31 3.76
C ALA A 205 25.13 19.96 3.25
N TRP A 206 25.75 19.39 2.21
CA TRP A 206 25.39 18.08 1.66
C TRP A 206 25.56 16.95 2.68
N PHE A 207 26.66 16.99 3.44
CA PHE A 207 26.95 16.03 4.49
C PHE A 207 25.88 16.04 5.59
N TRP A 208 25.51 17.22 6.09
CA TRP A 208 24.45 17.36 7.09
C TRP A 208 23.07 17.00 6.54
N PHE A 209 22.79 17.34 5.29
CA PHE A 209 21.53 16.97 4.63
C PHE A 209 21.29 15.46 4.68
N GLY A 210 22.29 14.64 4.33
CA GLY A 210 22.18 13.18 4.41
C GLY A 210 21.89 12.67 5.83
N ARG A 211 22.54 13.25 6.85
CA ARG A 211 22.38 12.85 8.26
C ARG A 211 20.97 13.12 8.78
N TYR A 212 20.48 14.35 8.56
CA TYR A 212 19.14 14.72 8.96
C TYR A 212 18.09 13.93 8.19
N LEU A 213 18.35 13.64 6.92
CA LEU A 213 17.44 12.84 6.11
C LEU A 213 17.32 11.39 6.60
N ALA A 214 18.44 10.76 6.98
CA ALA A 214 18.44 9.42 7.57
C ALA A 214 17.68 9.39 8.91
N ILE A 215 17.91 10.38 9.79
CA ILE A 215 17.16 10.51 11.06
C ILE A 215 15.66 10.70 10.81
N ALA A 216 15.30 11.59 9.89
CA ALA A 216 13.90 11.87 9.57
C ALA A 216 13.19 10.62 9.04
N ASN A 217 13.86 9.83 8.19
CA ASN A 217 13.34 8.55 7.71
C ASN A 217 13.17 7.54 8.85
N LEU A 218 14.18 7.39 9.71
CA LEU A 218 14.12 6.46 10.84
C LEU A 218 12.98 6.82 11.79
N GLY A 219 12.87 8.09 12.16
CA GLY A 219 11.79 8.58 13.01
C GLY A 219 10.41 8.40 12.37
N TYR A 220 10.26 8.79 11.10
CA TYR A 220 8.97 8.69 10.41
C TYR A 220 8.51 7.23 10.28
N PHE A 221 9.37 6.34 9.77
CA PHE A 221 9.00 4.94 9.57
C PHE A 221 8.92 4.17 10.89
N GLY A 222 9.69 4.56 11.91
CA GLY A 222 9.61 4.00 13.26
C GLY A 222 8.26 4.32 13.92
N VAL A 223 7.84 5.59 13.89
CA VAL A 223 6.51 6.01 14.36
C VAL A 223 5.40 5.38 13.52
N ASN A 224 5.55 5.32 12.19
CA ASN A 224 4.59 4.62 11.33
C ASN A 224 4.42 3.15 11.73
N LEU A 225 5.53 2.44 12.01
CA LEU A 225 5.48 1.04 12.42
C LEU A 225 4.81 0.87 13.79
N LEU A 226 5.34 1.57 14.80
CA LEU A 226 4.99 1.35 16.20
C LEU A 226 3.67 2.00 16.63
N CYS A 227 3.29 3.12 16.02
CA CYS A 227 2.11 3.89 16.44
C CYS A 227 0.93 3.77 15.46
N PHE A 228 1.16 3.37 14.21
CA PHE A 228 0.10 3.28 13.20
C PHE A 228 -0.12 1.85 12.71
N LEU A 229 0.91 1.20 12.17
CA LEU A 229 0.80 -0.10 11.52
C LEU A 229 0.44 -1.21 12.52
N ILE A 230 1.23 -1.36 13.59
CA ILE A 230 1.04 -2.41 14.59
C ILE A 230 -0.21 -2.19 15.45
N PRO A 231 -0.43 -1.04 16.10
CA PRO A 231 -1.51 -0.93 17.08
C PRO A 231 -2.87 -0.60 16.46
N ARG A 232 -2.91 -0.05 15.24
CA ARG A 232 -4.16 0.46 14.65
C ARG A 232 -4.55 -0.23 13.35
N PHE A 233 -3.60 -0.35 12.42
CA PHE A 233 -3.91 -0.87 11.09
C PHE A 233 -4.10 -2.40 11.11
N LEU A 234 -3.20 -3.11 11.77
CA LEU A 234 -3.21 -4.57 11.83
C LEU A 234 -4.44 -5.12 12.58
N PRO A 235 -4.81 -4.64 13.80
CA PRO A 235 -5.97 -5.17 14.52
C PRO A 235 -7.28 -4.90 13.77
N ARG A 236 -7.39 -3.73 13.13
CA ARG A 236 -8.56 -3.36 12.34
C ARG A 236 -8.76 -4.25 11.11
N ALA A 237 -7.67 -4.66 10.47
CA ALA A 237 -7.73 -5.58 9.33
C ALA A 237 -8.17 -6.98 9.75
N PHE A 238 -7.70 -7.47 10.91
CA PHE A 238 -8.15 -8.73 11.48
C PHE A 238 -9.62 -8.69 11.90
N ASP A 239 -10.03 -7.65 12.62
CA ASP A 239 -11.42 -7.46 13.07
C ASP A 239 -12.40 -7.46 11.88
N GLN A 240 -12.06 -6.72 10.82
CA GLN A 240 -12.86 -6.70 9.60
C GLN A 240 -13.00 -8.09 8.97
N TYR A 241 -11.91 -8.85 8.87
CA TYR A 241 -11.93 -10.18 8.27
C TYR A 241 -12.77 -11.18 9.08
N PHE A 242 -12.62 -11.18 10.40
CA PHE A 242 -13.40 -12.08 11.25
C PHE A 242 -14.88 -11.75 11.21
N ARG A 243 -15.24 -10.46 11.20
CA ARG A 243 -16.64 -10.04 11.06
C ARG A 243 -17.24 -10.45 9.72
N GLU A 244 -16.53 -10.24 8.62
CA GLU A 244 -16.97 -10.67 7.28
C GLU A 244 -17.17 -12.19 7.22
N ARG A 245 -16.27 -12.98 7.84
CA ARG A 245 -16.40 -14.43 7.91
C ARG A 245 -17.61 -14.87 8.72
N ASP A 246 -17.84 -14.27 9.88
CA ASP A 246 -18.95 -14.62 10.76
C ASP A 246 -20.31 -14.26 10.13
N GLU A 247 -20.38 -13.15 9.38
CA GLU A 247 -21.56 -12.78 8.57
C GLU A 247 -21.85 -13.80 7.46
N ILE A 248 -20.82 -14.34 6.80
CA ILE A 248 -20.98 -15.37 5.75
C ILE A 248 -21.46 -16.69 6.35
N LEU A 249 -20.95 -17.06 7.53
CA LEU A 249 -21.39 -18.25 8.25
C LEU A 249 -22.86 -18.13 8.67
N ALA A 250 -23.27 -16.99 9.24
CA ALA A 250 -24.66 -16.74 9.62
C ALA A 250 -25.62 -16.85 8.41
N LYS A 251 -25.26 -16.24 7.27
CA LYS A 251 -26.05 -16.37 6.03
C LYS A 251 -26.14 -17.80 5.50
N SER A 252 -25.07 -18.58 5.67
CA SER A 252 -25.05 -20.00 5.25
C SER A 252 -25.91 -20.89 6.16
N GLU A 253 -26.10 -20.50 7.42
CA GLU A 253 -26.99 -21.18 8.36
C GLU A 253 -28.46 -20.82 8.14
N GLU A 254 -28.77 -19.56 7.80
CA GLU A 254 -30.13 -19.13 7.41
C GLU A 254 -30.61 -19.75 6.10
N ASP A 255 -29.70 -19.95 5.13
CA ASP A 255 -30.03 -20.53 3.82
C ASP A 255 -30.07 -22.07 3.84
N LYS A 256 -29.90 -22.70 5.02
CA LYS A 256 -30.07 -24.15 5.18
C LYS A 256 -31.57 -24.45 5.17
N PRO A 257 -32.13 -25.11 4.12
CA PRO A 257 -33.55 -25.34 4.05
C PRO A 257 -33.99 -26.22 5.23
N VAL A 258 -34.96 -25.73 5.99
CA VAL A 258 -35.69 -26.50 6.99
C VAL A 258 -36.16 -27.79 6.32
N GLN A 259 -35.57 -28.93 6.69
CA GLN A 259 -36.06 -30.23 6.28
C GLN A 259 -37.45 -30.40 6.91
N VAL A 260 -38.49 -30.06 6.15
CA VAL A 260 -39.87 -30.35 6.52
C VAL A 260 -39.99 -31.87 6.64
N PRO A 261 -40.35 -32.42 7.81
CA PRO A 261 -40.53 -33.86 7.95
C PRO A 261 -41.68 -34.26 7.02
N ARG A 262 -41.38 -35.14 6.07
CA ARG A 262 -42.36 -35.70 5.13
C ARG A 262 -43.47 -36.37 5.94
N SER A 263 -44.66 -35.76 5.96
CA SER A 263 -45.84 -36.34 6.59
C SER A 263 -46.16 -37.68 5.92
N LYS A 264 -46.32 -38.73 6.75
CA LYS A 264 -46.74 -40.06 6.30
C LYS A 264 -48.14 -39.96 5.67
N PRO A 265 -48.41 -40.63 4.53
CA PRO A 265 -49.76 -40.65 3.98
C PRO A 265 -50.64 -41.49 4.91
N SER A 266 -51.77 -40.91 5.32
CA SER A 266 -52.87 -41.61 5.97
C SER A 266 -53.44 -42.67 5.03
N GLU A 267 -53.35 -43.93 5.42
CA GLU A 267 -54.10 -45.03 4.80
C GLU A 267 -55.60 -44.73 4.91
N HIS A 268 -56.24 -44.55 3.77
CA HIS A 268 -57.68 -44.42 3.63
C HIS A 268 -58.30 -45.81 3.80
N LYS A 269 -59.11 -45.97 4.84
CA LYS A 269 -60.02 -47.11 5.02
C LYS A 269 -61.23 -46.92 4.11
N SER A 270 -61.50 -47.86 3.23
CA SER A 270 -62.77 -47.98 2.51
C SER A 270 -63.11 -49.47 2.33
N ASP A 271 -64.16 -49.86 3.05
CA ASP A 271 -65.13 -50.96 2.88
C ASP A 271 -64.65 -52.40 2.68
#